data_AF-A0A7X9UF66-F1
#
_entry.id   AF-A0A7X9UF66-F1
#
_cell.length_a   1.000
_cell.length_b   1.000
_cell.length_c   1.000
_cell.angle_alpha   90.00
_cell.angle_beta   90.00
_cell.angle_gamma   90.00
#
_symmetry.space_group_name_H-M   'P 1'
#
loop_
_entity.id
_entity.type
_entity.pdbx_description
1 polymer ?
#
loop_
_entity_poly.entity_id
_entity_poly.type
_entity_poly.pdbx_seq_one_letter_code
_entity_poly.pdbx_strand_id
1 'polypeptide(L)'
;MRMYPDRYVASVLPELTFANEQFDLTLSAHFLFTYAGRLDVDFHVATVMELLRVTKREVRIFPTVDMSGDRYKHMDALKLILEERGCTVSEEPTAYEFQRNAHTMLQIVKHKSNKIGGFLDE
;
A
#
# COMPACT_ATOMS: atom_id res chain seq x y z
N MET A 1 5.72 -13.25 20.11
CA MET A 1 4.28 -13.18 20.42
C MET A 1 3.96 -13.14 21.93
N ARG A 2 4.54 -14.00 22.79
CA ARG A 2 4.18 -14.09 24.23
C ARG A 2 4.37 -12.82 25.09
N MET A 3 5.21 -11.86 24.70
CA MET A 3 5.47 -10.65 25.53
C MET A 3 4.53 -9.47 25.27
N TYR A 4 3.85 -9.40 24.12
CA TYR A 4 2.99 -8.27 23.76
C TYR A 4 1.81 -8.73 22.89
N PRO A 5 0.84 -9.48 23.46
CA PRO A 5 -0.26 -10.05 22.69
C PRO A 5 -1.08 -8.98 21.95
N ASP A 6 -1.25 -7.81 22.54
CA ASP A 6 -2.04 -6.72 21.96
C ASP A 6 -1.39 -6.04 20.74
N ARG A 7 -0.10 -6.31 20.48
CA ARG A 7 0.59 -5.81 19.28
C ARG A 7 0.34 -6.67 18.04
N TYR A 8 -0.29 -7.83 18.20
CA TYR A 8 -0.60 -8.76 17.12
C TYR A 8 -2.10 -8.97 17.05
N VAL A 9 -2.75 -8.21 16.17
CA VAL A 9 -4.19 -8.29 15.95
C VAL A 9 -4.45 -9.23 14.78
N ALA A 10 -5.31 -10.23 14.98
CA ALA A 10 -5.78 -11.08 13.91
C ALA A 10 -6.79 -10.29 13.05
N SER A 11 -6.51 -10.18 11.76
CA SER A 11 -7.34 -9.44 10.79
C SER A 11 -7.35 -10.14 9.44
N VAL A 12 -8.33 -9.83 8.60
CA VAL A 12 -8.47 -10.37 7.25
C VAL A 12 -8.54 -9.22 6.27
N LEU A 13 -7.56 -9.11 5.37
CA LEU A 13 -7.59 -8.09 4.32
C LEU A 13 -8.73 -8.39 3.33
N PRO A 14 -9.38 -7.35 2.76
CA PRO A 14 -9.04 -5.92 2.88
C PRO A 14 -9.76 -5.19 4.04
N GLU A 15 -10.13 -5.87 5.13
CA GLU A 15 -10.83 -5.26 6.27
C GLU A 15 -9.98 -5.28 7.55
N LEU A 16 -9.41 -4.13 7.91
CA LEU A 16 -8.64 -3.96 9.14
C LEU A 16 -9.49 -3.29 10.22
N THR A 17 -9.41 -3.79 11.44
CA THR A 17 -10.12 -3.25 12.61
C THR A 17 -9.46 -2.00 13.20
N PHE A 18 -8.61 -1.32 12.43
CA PHE A 18 -7.89 -0.12 12.85
C PHE A 18 -8.65 1.14 12.43
N ALA A 19 -8.50 2.20 13.23
CA ALA A 19 -9.08 3.50 12.92
C ALA A 19 -8.41 4.14 11.69
N ASN A 20 -9.09 5.11 11.10
CA ASN A 20 -8.48 5.91 10.03
C ASN A 20 -7.22 6.61 10.54
N GLU A 21 -6.16 6.59 9.75
CA GLU A 21 -4.88 7.27 10.02
C GLU A 21 -4.26 6.91 11.37
N GLN A 22 -4.55 5.72 11.90
CA GLN A 22 -4.04 5.23 13.18
C GLN A 22 -2.51 5.10 13.20
N PHE A 23 -1.88 4.81 12.06
CA PHE A 23 -0.44 4.61 11.96
C PHE A 23 0.22 5.69 11.11
N ASP A 24 1.40 6.18 11.48
CA ASP A 24 2.18 7.06 10.59
C ASP A 24 2.71 6.31 9.35
N LEU A 25 3.09 5.04 9.51
CA LEU A 25 3.71 4.19 8.49
C LEU A 25 3.14 2.76 8.54
N THR A 26 2.81 2.22 7.37
CA THR A 26 2.42 0.81 7.21
C THR A 26 3.34 0.10 6.23
N LEU A 27 3.77 -1.11 6.61
CA LEU A 27 4.69 -1.94 5.83
C LEU A 27 4.00 -3.26 5.47
N SER A 28 3.96 -3.58 4.18
CA SER A 28 3.61 -4.91 3.69
C SER A 28 4.84 -5.54 3.05
N ALA A 29 5.32 -6.64 3.62
CA ALA A 29 6.36 -7.45 2.99
C ALA A 29 5.73 -8.44 1.96
N HIS A 30 6.42 -9.55 1.68
CA HIS A 30 6.14 -10.55 0.62
C HIS A 30 4.74 -11.17 0.68
N PHE A 31 3.75 -10.40 0.29
CA PHE A 31 2.34 -10.80 0.30
C PHE A 31 1.67 -10.31 -0.98
N LEU A 32 1.43 -9.01 -1.09
CA LEU A 32 0.41 -8.49 -1.99
C LEU A 32 0.67 -8.84 -3.46
N PHE A 33 1.77 -8.34 -4.03
CA PHE A 33 2.07 -8.56 -5.46
C PHE A 33 2.66 -9.95 -5.74
N THR A 34 3.35 -10.54 -4.76
CA THR A 34 3.89 -11.90 -4.87
C THR A 34 2.79 -12.90 -5.24
N TYR A 35 1.58 -12.75 -4.70
CA TYR A 35 0.44 -13.65 -4.97
C TYR A 35 -0.53 -13.13 -6.04
N ALA A 36 -0.07 -12.28 -6.97
CA ALA A 36 -0.91 -11.71 -8.03
C ALA A 36 -1.60 -12.74 -8.96
N GLY A 37 -1.08 -13.97 -9.04
CA GLY A 37 -1.74 -15.08 -9.75
C GLY A 37 -2.86 -15.77 -8.97
N ARG A 38 -3.03 -15.47 -7.68
CA ARG A 38 -4.01 -16.09 -6.76
C ARG A 38 -5.04 -15.10 -6.21
N LEU A 39 -4.69 -13.82 -6.19
CA LEU A 39 -5.55 -12.72 -5.75
C LEU A 39 -5.99 -11.94 -7.00
N ASP A 40 -7.26 -11.57 -7.09
CA ASP A 40 -7.74 -10.75 -8.21
C ASP A 40 -7.35 -9.27 -8.05
N VAL A 41 -7.44 -8.50 -9.14
CA VAL A 41 -7.04 -7.08 -9.15
C VAL A 41 -7.85 -6.24 -8.17
N ASP A 42 -9.13 -6.55 -7.98
CA ASP A 42 -10.02 -5.82 -7.09
C ASP A 42 -9.59 -5.99 -5.63
N PHE A 43 -9.17 -7.19 -5.25
CA PHE A 43 -8.56 -7.46 -3.94
C PHE A 43 -7.30 -6.65 -3.72
N HIS A 44 -6.42 -6.55 -4.72
CA HIS A 44 -5.19 -5.75 -4.61
C HIS A 44 -5.52 -4.28 -4.38
N VAL A 45 -6.43 -3.71 -5.19
CA VAL A 45 -6.84 -2.31 -5.06
C VAL A 45 -7.48 -2.10 -3.69
N ALA A 46 -8.46 -2.92 -3.30
CA ALA A 46 -9.13 -2.82 -2.00
C ALA A 46 -8.15 -2.89 -0.84
N THR A 47 -7.18 -3.81 -0.90
CA THR A 47 -6.13 -3.95 0.11
C THR A 47 -5.27 -2.69 0.21
N VAL A 48 -4.76 -2.17 -0.90
CA VAL A 48 -3.94 -0.95 -0.87
C VAL A 48 -4.73 0.24 -0.31
N MET A 49 -6.01 0.34 -0.66
CA MET A 49 -6.88 1.39 -0.13
C MET A 49 -7.12 1.24 1.37
N GLU A 50 -7.26 0.01 1.85
CA GLU A 50 -7.37 -0.24 3.28
C GLU A 50 -6.09 0.12 4.03
N LEU A 51 -4.91 -0.26 3.49
CA LEU A 51 -3.63 0.14 4.06
C LEU A 51 -3.50 1.67 4.09
N LEU A 52 -3.95 2.38 3.05
CA LEU A 52 -3.95 3.85 3.03
C LEU A 52 -4.95 4.47 4.00
N ARG A 53 -6.11 3.83 4.22
CA ARG A 53 -7.12 4.29 5.18
C ARG A 53 -6.56 4.34 6.58
N VAL A 54 -5.88 3.28 7.01
CA VAL A 54 -5.31 3.18 8.37
C VAL A 54 -3.99 3.94 8.53
N THR A 55 -3.43 4.46 7.43
CA THR A 55 -2.11 5.11 7.41
C THR A 55 -2.22 6.60 7.19
N LYS A 56 -1.48 7.37 7.98
CA LYS A 56 -1.47 8.83 7.93
C LYS A 56 -0.54 9.37 6.85
N ARG A 57 0.67 8.82 6.72
CA ARG A 57 1.72 9.41 5.87
C ARG A 57 2.16 8.50 4.75
N GLU A 58 2.57 7.28 5.06
CA GLU A 58 3.31 6.48 4.09
C GLU A 58 2.98 4.98 4.16
N VAL A 59 2.75 4.37 3.00
CA VAL A 59 2.62 2.92 2.85
C VAL A 59 3.78 2.42 2.00
N ARG A 60 4.37 1.30 2.41
CA ARG A 60 5.45 0.63 1.68
C ARG A 60 5.09 -0.83 1.44
N ILE A 61 5.14 -1.26 0.17
CA ILE A 61 4.74 -2.61 -0.23
C ILE A 61 5.89 -3.25 -1.01
N PHE A 62 6.41 -4.36 -0.49
CA PHE A 62 7.52 -5.09 -1.07
C PHE A 62 7.16 -6.57 -1.26
N PRO A 63 7.62 -7.23 -2.34
CA PRO A 63 8.27 -6.68 -3.52
C PRO A 63 7.24 -6.22 -4.56
N THR A 64 7.64 -5.51 -5.61
CA THR A 64 6.75 -5.11 -6.72
C THR A 64 6.64 -6.14 -7.86
N VAL A 65 7.08 -7.38 -7.59
CA VAL A 65 7.04 -8.50 -8.53
C VAL A 65 6.16 -9.65 -8.03
N ASP A 66 5.68 -10.47 -8.95
CA ASP A 66 4.97 -11.72 -8.66
C ASP A 66 5.93 -12.89 -8.35
N MET A 67 5.41 -14.11 -8.17
CA MET A 67 6.23 -15.29 -7.90
C MET A 67 7.21 -15.66 -9.04
N SER A 68 6.97 -15.20 -10.27
CA SER A 68 7.85 -15.44 -11.42
C SER A 68 9.01 -14.45 -11.46
N GLY A 69 8.94 -13.37 -10.66
CA GLY A 69 9.89 -12.26 -10.72
C GLY A 69 9.55 -11.24 -11.80
N ASP A 70 8.31 -11.28 -12.33
CA ASP A 70 7.83 -10.29 -13.27
C ASP A 70 7.15 -9.14 -12.51
N ARG A 71 7.37 -7.91 -12.97
CA ARG A 71 6.71 -6.72 -12.40
C ARG A 71 5.20 -6.92 -12.42
N TYR A 72 4.54 -6.55 -11.33
CA TYR A 72 3.09 -6.69 -11.21
C TYR A 72 2.36 -6.03 -12.40
N LYS A 73 1.61 -6.84 -13.15
CA LYS A 73 1.02 -6.45 -14.46
C LYS A 73 0.11 -5.23 -14.40
N HIS A 74 -0.53 -4.98 -13.26
CA HIS A 74 -1.48 -3.88 -13.06
C HIS A 74 -0.88 -2.70 -12.29
N MET A 75 0.45 -2.66 -12.15
CA MET A 75 1.12 -1.64 -11.34
C MET A 75 0.85 -0.22 -11.83
N ASP A 76 0.85 0.01 -13.15
CA ASP A 76 0.64 1.35 -13.69
C ASP A 76 -0.81 1.84 -13.49
N ALA A 77 -1.79 0.95 -13.63
CA ALA A 77 -3.18 1.26 -13.32
C ALA A 77 -3.37 1.55 -11.83
N LEU A 78 -2.73 0.78 -10.95
CA LEU A 78 -2.76 1.02 -9.51
C LEU A 78 -2.14 2.38 -9.16
N LYS A 79 -0.98 2.71 -9.73
CA LYS A 79 -0.32 4.01 -9.57
C LYS A 79 -1.25 5.16 -9.95
N LEU A 80 -1.89 5.09 -11.12
CA LEU A 80 -2.81 6.13 -11.58
C LEU A 80 -3.97 6.34 -10.60
N ILE A 81 -4.63 5.27 -10.14
CA ILE A 81 -5.73 5.35 -9.17
C ILE A 81 -5.28 6.04 -7.87
N LEU A 82 -4.05 5.77 -7.43
CA LEU A 82 -3.49 6.35 -6.21
C LEU A 82 -3.11 7.82 -6.37
N GLU A 83 -2.55 8.18 -7.52
CA GLU A 83 -2.19 9.55 -7.87
C GLU A 83 -3.44 10.44 -7.99
N GLU A 84 -4.51 9.94 -8.61
CA GLU A 84 -5.82 10.62 -8.67
C GLU A 84 -6.42 10.88 -7.28
N ARG A 85 -6.02 10.09 -6.27
CA ARG A 85 -6.42 10.27 -4.86
C ARG A 85 -5.49 11.19 -4.08
N GLY A 86 -4.55 11.86 -4.74
CA GLY A 86 -3.61 12.79 -4.12
C GLY A 86 -2.47 12.11 -3.38
N CYS A 87 -2.04 10.93 -3.84
CA CYS A 87 -0.81 10.30 -3.37
C CYS A 87 0.34 10.53 -4.36
N THR A 88 1.58 10.57 -3.86
CA THR A 88 2.77 10.35 -4.70
C THR A 88 3.14 8.89 -4.62
N VAL A 89 3.39 8.26 -5.78
CA VAL A 89 3.70 6.84 -5.86
C VAL A 89 4.98 6.60 -6.65
N SER A 90 5.92 5.85 -6.08
CA SER A 90 7.17 5.48 -6.75
C SER A 90 7.54 4.02 -6.51
N GLU A 91 8.34 3.46 -7.41
CA GLU A 91 8.95 2.14 -7.23
C GLU A 91 10.43 2.35 -6.89
N GLU A 92 10.77 2.17 -5.61
CA GLU A 92 12.10 2.46 -5.09
C GLU A 92 12.94 1.19 -5.00
N PRO A 93 14.22 1.22 -5.38
CA PRO A 93 15.12 0.09 -5.21
C PRO A 93 15.41 -0.16 -3.72
N THR A 94 15.71 -1.42 -3.39
CA THR A 94 16.10 -1.86 -2.06
C THR A 94 17.40 -2.66 -2.15
N ALA A 95 18.20 -2.68 -1.09
CA ALA A 95 19.43 -3.48 -1.04
C ALA A 95 19.18 -4.98 -0.82
N TYR A 96 17.90 -5.41 -0.75
CA TYR A 96 17.50 -6.79 -0.46
C TYR A 96 16.95 -7.44 -1.73
N GLU A 97 17.50 -8.60 -2.09
CA GLU A 97 17.02 -9.41 -3.22
C GLU A 97 17.13 -10.90 -2.85
N PHE A 98 16.01 -11.50 -2.47
CA PHE A 98 15.93 -12.95 -2.19
C PHE A 98 15.40 -13.74 -3.40
N GLN A 99 14.43 -13.17 -4.11
CA GLN A 99 13.90 -13.69 -5.36
C GLN A 99 14.42 -12.83 -6.51
N ARG A 100 14.65 -13.44 -7.68
CA ARG A 100 15.04 -12.73 -8.89
C ARG A 100 14.11 -11.55 -9.16
N ASN A 101 14.70 -10.37 -9.40
CA ASN A 101 14.03 -9.10 -9.67
C ASN A 101 13.19 -8.54 -8.51
N ALA A 102 13.12 -9.23 -7.37
CA ALA A 102 12.41 -8.76 -6.18
C ALA A 102 13.32 -7.84 -5.37
N HIS A 103 13.70 -6.70 -5.96
CA HIS A 103 14.58 -5.70 -5.34
C HIS A 103 13.96 -4.30 -5.33
N THR A 104 12.67 -4.18 -5.63
CA THR A 104 11.92 -2.92 -5.65
C THR A 104 10.70 -2.96 -4.73
N MET A 105 10.39 -1.80 -4.15
CA MET A 105 9.27 -1.57 -3.23
C MET A 105 8.39 -0.46 -3.78
N LEU A 106 7.07 -0.62 -3.71
CA LEU A 106 6.13 0.46 -3.96
C LEU A 106 6.10 1.38 -2.73
N GLN A 107 6.46 2.64 -2.92
CA GLN A 107 6.34 3.69 -1.92
C GLN A 107 5.13 4.56 -2.27
N ILE A 108 4.22 4.75 -1.31
CA ILE A 108 3.02 5.57 -1.45
C ILE A 108 3.01 6.62 -0.34
N VAL A 109 3.07 7.89 -0.72
CA VAL A 109 3.06 9.03 0.21
C VAL A 109 1.73 9.78 0.08
N LYS A 110 0.99 9.90 1.18
CA LYS A 110 -0.27 10.66 1.24
C LYS A 110 0.02 12.16 1.41
N HIS A 111 -0.58 12.98 0.56
CA HIS A 111 -0.63 14.42 0.78
C HIS A 111 -1.83 14.79 1.65
N LYS A 112 -1.67 15.83 2.46
CA LYS A 112 -2.84 16.44 3.13
C LYS A 112 -3.71 17.05 2.05
N SER A 113 -5.00 16.74 2.04
CA SER A 113 -5.97 17.44 1.21
C SER A 113 -5.92 18.93 1.55
N ASN A 114 -5.43 19.76 0.63
CA ASN A 114 -5.58 21.20 0.75
C ASN A 114 -7.07 21.49 0.61
N LYS A 115 -7.74 21.84 1.71
CA LYS A 115 -9.02 22.56 1.62
C LYS A 115 -8.71 23.89 0.94
N ILE A 116 -8.97 23.98 -0.36
CA ILE A 116 -9.07 25.28 -1.02
C ILE A 116 -10.28 25.96 -0.36
N GLY A 117 -9.99 26.99 0.45
CA GLY A 117 -10.99 27.78 1.15
C GLY A 117 -12.00 28.34 0.16
N GLY A 118 -13.28 28.27 0.54
CA GLY A 118 -14.39 28.76 -0.25
C GLY A 118 -14.24 30.23 -0.61
N PHE A 119 -14.54 30.53 -1.86
CA PHE A 119 -15.04 31.82 -2.29
C PHE A 119 -16.30 31.54 -3.08
N LEU A 120 -17.40 32.13 -2.63
CA LEU A 120 -18.47 32.75 -3.42
C LEU A 120 -19.47 33.30 -2.39
N ASP A 121 -19.18 34.50 -1.88
CA ASP A 121 -20.20 35.43 -1.43
C ASP A 121 -20.57 36.28 -2.67
N GLU A 122 -21.80 36.10 -3.17
CA GLU A 122 -22.62 37.16 -3.78
C GLU A 122 -24.04 37.02 -3.26
#